data_AF-A0AAU0T3N1-F1
#
_entry.id   AF-A0AAU0T3N1-F1
#
_cell.length_a   1.000
_cell.length_b   1.000
_cell.length_c   1.000
_cell.angle_alpha   90.00
_cell.angle_beta   90.00
_cell.angle_gamma   90.00
#
_symmetry.space_group_name_H-M   'P 1'
#
loop_
_entity.id
_entity.type
_entity.pdbx_description
1 polymer ?
#
loop_
_entity_poly.entity_id
_entity_poly.type
_entity_poly.pdbx_seq_one_letter_code
_entity_poly.pdbx_strand_id
1 'polypeptide(L)'
;MKLVHRRTLQMDEKKYVHPPAEALVIVKRLLAGHREIEGLAELRRASMVYQDRYVWEQVERGEWVLTKPEARTFDWGDFEPHARHQRMLAALENPPPQPKPLVLIFRAIDSETAEWITNRKYIGRLDGAEDSRKIDSEGVGYIPLPSKRAKVSMSLVGS
;
A
#
# COMPACT_ATOMS: atom_id res chain seq x y z
N MET A 1 -30.11 4.08 0.19
CA MET A 1 -30.31 4.81 1.46
C MET A 1 -30.94 3.86 2.45
N LYS A 2 -30.61 3.96 3.74
CA LYS A 2 -31.09 3.03 4.77
C LYS A 2 -31.62 3.81 5.97
N LEU A 3 -32.77 3.39 6.49
CA LEU A 3 -33.28 3.84 7.77
C LEU A 3 -32.76 2.89 8.86
N VAL A 4 -32.12 3.45 9.87
CA VAL A 4 -31.51 2.69 10.97
C VAL A 4 -31.92 3.32 12.29
N HIS A 5 -32.16 2.50 13.30
CA HIS A 5 -32.38 2.99 14.65
C HIS A 5 -31.10 3.65 15.18
N ARG A 6 -31.20 4.83 15.78
CA ARG A 6 -30.03 5.61 16.24
C ARG A 6 -29.10 4.83 17.17
N ARG A 7 -29.67 3.93 17.98
CA ARG A 7 -28.92 3.06 18.91
C ARG A 7 -28.09 1.97 18.22
N THR A 8 -28.46 1.56 17.00
CA THR A 8 -27.75 0.53 16.25
C THR A 8 -26.78 1.11 15.23
N LEU A 9 -26.71 2.44 15.14
CA LEU A 9 -25.82 3.16 14.25
C LEU A 9 -24.37 3.01 14.71
N GLN A 10 -23.51 2.52 13.81
CA GLN A 10 -22.09 2.38 14.11
C GLN A 10 -21.38 3.75 14.09
N MET A 11 -20.19 3.82 14.71
CA MET A 11 -19.47 5.10 14.87
C MET A 11 -19.00 5.70 13.54
N ASP A 12 -18.58 4.84 12.62
CA ASP A 12 -18.19 5.12 11.24
C ASP A 12 -19.37 5.53 10.36
N GLU A 13 -20.58 5.04 10.62
CA GLU A 13 -21.80 5.42 9.88
C GLU A 13 -22.31 6.83 10.24
N LYS A 14 -21.95 7.37 11.43
CA LYS A 14 -22.44 8.68 11.92
C LYS A 14 -22.12 9.84 10.98
N LYS A 15 -20.96 9.80 10.29
CA LYS A 15 -20.53 10.85 9.35
C LYS A 15 -21.40 10.91 8.08
N TYR A 16 -22.20 9.87 7.83
CA TYR A 16 -23.04 9.73 6.64
C TYR A 16 -24.55 9.85 6.94
N VAL A 17 -24.91 10.29 8.15
CA VAL A 17 -26.32 10.51 8.52
C VAL A 17 -26.80 11.86 7.98
N HIS A 18 -27.97 11.87 7.35
CA HIS A 18 -28.66 13.12 7.02
C HIS A 18 -29.19 13.80 8.29
N PRO A 19 -29.10 15.13 8.40
CA PRO A 19 -29.79 15.88 9.46
C PRO A 19 -31.29 15.56 9.49
N PRO A 20 -31.95 15.53 10.68
CA PRO A 20 -33.35 15.10 10.80
C PRO A 20 -34.33 15.84 9.87
N ALA A 21 -34.18 17.16 9.71
CA ALA A 21 -35.03 17.95 8.83
C ALA A 21 -34.88 17.56 7.35
N GLU A 22 -33.66 17.31 6.89
CA GLU A 22 -33.37 16.88 5.52
C GLU A 22 -33.82 15.43 5.29
N ALA A 23 -33.55 14.55 6.27
CA ALA A 23 -33.98 13.16 6.26
C ALA A 23 -35.51 13.04 6.12
N LEU A 24 -36.27 13.88 6.85
CA LEU A 24 -37.72 13.89 6.80
C LEU A 24 -38.25 14.24 5.40
N VAL A 25 -37.68 15.26 4.75
CA VAL A 25 -38.04 15.66 3.38
C VAL A 25 -37.75 14.52 2.40
N ILE A 26 -36.58 13.89 2.52
CA ILE A 26 -36.17 12.78 1.65
C ILE A 26 -37.11 11.58 1.85
N VAL A 27 -37.40 11.19 3.09
CA VAL A 27 -38.27 10.05 3.41
C VAL A 27 -39.70 10.29 2.91
N LYS A 28 -40.27 11.47 3.13
CA LYS A 28 -41.60 11.83 2.61
C LYS A 28 -41.68 11.67 1.10
N ARG A 29 -40.68 12.18 0.38
CA ARG A 29 -40.59 12.06 -1.09
C ARG A 29 -40.46 10.60 -1.54
N LEU A 30 -39.65 9.80 -0.86
CA LEU A 30 -39.43 8.40 -1.21
C LEU A 30 -40.69 7.55 -0.97
N LEU A 31 -41.41 7.79 0.13
CA LEU A 31 -42.68 7.11 0.43
C LEU A 31 -43.77 7.48 -0.58
N ALA A 32 -43.92 8.78 -0.89
CA ALA A 32 -44.88 9.24 -1.90
C ALA A 32 -44.58 8.68 -3.31
N GLY A 33 -43.30 8.49 -3.63
CA GLY A 33 -42.86 7.88 -4.89
C GLY A 33 -42.82 6.35 -4.89
N HIS A 34 -43.33 5.69 -3.85
CA HIS A 34 -43.25 4.22 -3.66
C HIS A 34 -41.85 3.63 -3.87
N ARG A 35 -40.80 4.40 -3.55
CA ARG A 35 -39.42 3.94 -3.69
C ARG A 35 -39.02 3.14 -2.46
N GLU A 36 -38.22 2.10 -2.69
CA GLU A 36 -37.72 1.27 -1.60
C GLU A 36 -36.77 2.05 -0.69
N ILE A 37 -36.99 1.91 0.61
CA ILE A 37 -36.11 2.39 1.66
C ILE A 37 -35.77 1.19 2.52
N GLU A 38 -34.50 0.83 2.58
CA GLU A 38 -34.08 -0.30 3.40
C GLU A 38 -34.26 0.05 4.89
N GLY A 39 -34.71 -0.92 5.69
CA GLY A 39 -35.03 -0.71 7.11
C GLY A 39 -36.43 -0.13 7.35
N LEU A 40 -37.15 0.32 6.31
CA LEU A 40 -38.53 0.81 6.45
C LEU A 40 -39.49 -0.26 6.97
N ALA A 41 -39.34 -1.51 6.52
CA ALA A 41 -40.14 -2.63 7.02
C ALA A 41 -39.86 -2.91 8.50
N GLU A 42 -38.64 -2.70 8.97
CA GLU A 42 -38.27 -2.84 10.38
C GLU A 42 -38.88 -1.74 11.24
N LEU A 43 -38.79 -0.49 10.79
CA LEU A 43 -39.46 0.63 11.43
C LEU A 43 -40.98 0.43 11.51
N ARG A 44 -41.60 -0.06 10.42
CA ARG A 44 -43.04 -0.34 10.39
C ARG A 44 -43.44 -1.53 11.26
N ARG A 45 -42.58 -2.53 11.42
CA ARG A 45 -42.82 -3.66 12.36
C ARG A 45 -42.96 -3.20 13.81
N ALA A 46 -42.31 -2.09 14.18
CA ALA A 46 -42.44 -1.52 15.52
C ALA A 46 -43.77 -0.74 15.72
N SER A 47 -44.55 -0.52 14.67
CA SER A 47 -45.85 0.14 14.74
C SER A 47 -46.99 -0.86 14.67
N MET A 48 -47.99 -0.73 15.55
CA MET A 48 -49.22 -1.52 15.51
C MET A 48 -50.13 -1.17 14.32
N VAL A 49 -49.89 -0.01 13.67
CA VAL A 49 -50.62 0.43 12.49
C VAL A 49 -49.62 0.92 11.44
N TYR A 50 -49.69 0.39 10.21
CA TYR A 50 -48.83 0.78 9.09
C TYR A 50 -49.17 2.19 8.60
N GLN A 51 -48.78 3.22 9.36
CA GLN A 51 -49.01 4.63 9.00
C GLN A 51 -47.69 5.33 8.70
N ASP A 52 -47.63 6.01 7.54
CA ASP A 52 -46.47 6.82 7.16
C ASP A 52 -46.21 7.96 8.15
N ARG A 53 -47.27 8.43 8.84
CA ARG A 53 -47.15 9.39 9.94
C ARG A 53 -46.21 8.91 11.05
N TYR A 54 -46.30 7.63 11.43
CA TYR A 54 -45.41 7.06 12.44
C TYR A 54 -43.95 7.11 11.95
N VAL A 55 -43.72 6.77 10.69
CA VAL A 55 -42.37 6.82 10.09
C VAL A 55 -41.82 8.25 10.12
N TRP A 56 -42.63 9.25 9.80
CA TRP A 56 -42.24 10.66 9.82
C TRP A 56 -41.89 11.13 11.23
N GLU A 57 -42.71 10.81 12.22
CA GLU A 57 -42.48 11.19 13.62
C GLU A 57 -41.18 10.58 14.17
N GLN A 58 -40.87 9.33 13.81
CA GLN A 58 -39.63 8.67 14.24
C GLN A 58 -38.37 9.28 13.62
N VAL A 59 -38.47 9.73 12.36
CA VAL A 59 -37.37 10.42 11.67
C VAL A 59 -37.20 11.84 12.18
N GLU A 60 -38.30 12.55 12.42
CA GLU A 60 -38.30 13.93 12.96
C GLU A 60 -37.70 14.00 14.36
N ARG A 61 -38.01 13.02 15.22
CA ARG A 61 -37.39 12.88 16.56
C ARG A 61 -35.92 12.46 16.50
N GLY A 62 -35.45 12.00 15.35
CA GLY A 62 -34.10 11.48 15.16
C GLY A 62 -33.85 10.14 15.85
N GLU A 63 -34.91 9.42 16.24
CA GLU A 63 -34.80 8.04 16.75
C GLU A 63 -34.47 7.07 15.62
N TRP A 64 -34.98 7.36 14.42
CA TRP A 64 -34.60 6.70 13.18
C TRP A 64 -33.87 7.67 12.27
N VAL A 65 -32.66 7.30 11.88
CA VAL A 65 -31.78 8.14 11.06
C VAL A 65 -31.68 7.58 9.66
N LEU A 66 -31.65 8.48 8.67
CA LEU A 66 -31.43 8.11 7.27
C LEU A 66 -29.94 8.19 6.96
N THR A 67 -29.32 7.06 6.64
CA THR A 67 -27.92 7.00 6.20
C THR A 67 -27.83 7.09 4.68
N LYS A 68 -26.82 7.85 4.23
CA LYS A 68 -26.45 7.93 2.82
C LYS A 68 -25.87 6.58 2.35
N PRO A 69 -25.96 6.23 1.05
CA PRO A 69 -25.41 4.98 0.51
C PRO A 69 -23.94 4.73 0.84
N GLU A 70 -23.15 5.81 0.96
CA GLU A 70 -21.72 5.81 1.25
C GLU A 70 -21.39 5.21 2.63
N ALA A 71 -22.36 5.19 3.55
CA ALA A 71 -22.22 4.53 4.86
C ALA A 71 -21.96 3.01 4.77
N ARG A 72 -22.25 2.39 3.62
CA ARG A 72 -22.04 0.95 3.38
C ARG A 72 -20.68 0.61 2.82
N THR A 73 -19.92 1.62 2.41
CA THR A 73 -18.61 1.41 1.83
C THR A 73 -17.68 1.11 2.99
N PHE A 74 -17.27 -0.15 3.12
CA PHE A 74 -16.22 -0.56 4.05
C PHE A 74 -14.98 0.30 3.77
N ASP A 75 -14.64 1.15 4.73
CA ASP A 75 -13.50 2.06 4.62
C ASP A 75 -12.22 1.27 4.92
N TRP A 76 -11.55 0.81 3.85
CA TRP A 76 -10.26 0.13 3.96
C TRP A 76 -9.18 1.03 4.57
N GLY A 77 -9.41 2.35 4.67
CA GLY A 77 -8.44 3.32 5.18
C GLY A 77 -8.01 3.06 6.62
N ASP A 78 -8.88 2.48 7.46
CA ASP A 78 -8.53 2.16 8.85
C ASP A 78 -7.73 0.84 8.98
N PHE A 79 -7.80 -0.04 7.97
CA PHE A 79 -7.06 -1.31 7.95
C PHE A 79 -5.69 -1.20 7.28
N GLU A 80 -5.49 -0.18 6.44
CA GLU A 80 -4.25 0.03 5.69
C GLU A 80 -3.01 0.24 6.59
N PRO A 81 -3.07 1.02 7.69
CA PRO A 81 -1.93 1.19 8.60
C PRO A 81 -1.53 -0.12 9.28
N HIS A 82 -2.52 -0.91 9.71
CA HIS A 82 -2.28 -2.20 10.36
C HIS A 82 -1.69 -3.23 9.39
N ALA A 83 -2.25 -3.33 8.18
CA ALA A 83 -1.72 -4.21 7.14
C ALA A 83 -0.30 -3.80 6.72
N ARG A 84 -0.01 -2.49 6.65
CA ARG A 84 1.34 -1.97 6.37
C ARG A 84 2.31 -2.33 7.48
N HIS A 85 1.91 -2.17 8.74
CA HIS A 85 2.74 -2.52 9.89
C HIS A 85 3.05 -4.02 9.92
N GLN A 86 2.07 -4.88 9.68
CA GLN A 86 2.27 -6.33 9.58
C GLN A 86 3.21 -6.72 8.43
N ARG A 87 3.07 -6.11 7.25
CA ARG A 87 3.98 -6.34 6.12
C ARG A 87 5.41 -5.91 6.45
N MET A 88 5.57 -4.80 7.18
CA MET A 88 6.88 -4.31 7.60
C MET A 88 7.54 -5.29 8.59
N LEU A 89 6.80 -5.77 9.59
CA LEU A 89 7.30 -6.78 10.54
C LEU A 89 7.69 -8.08 9.81
N ALA A 90 6.85 -8.55 8.88
CA ALA A 90 7.15 -9.72 8.07
C ALA A 90 8.41 -9.55 7.20
N ALA A 91 8.65 -8.35 6.67
CA ALA A 91 9.85 -8.04 5.90
C ALA A 91 11.12 -7.91 6.76
N LEU A 92 11.00 -7.56 8.04
CA LEU A 92 12.12 -7.58 8.99
C LEU A 92 12.49 -9.01 9.40
N GLU A 93 11.49 -9.86 9.64
CA GLU A 93 11.70 -11.27 9.98
C GLU A 93 12.23 -12.08 8.79
N ASN A 94 11.76 -11.77 7.58
CA ASN A 94 12.17 -12.43 6.34
C ASN A 94 12.59 -11.38 5.31
N PRO A 95 13.82 -10.84 5.43
CA PRO A 95 14.30 -9.85 4.48
C PRO A 95 14.30 -10.46 3.07
N PRO A 96 13.85 -9.69 2.05
CA PRO A 96 13.85 -10.18 0.68
C PRO A 96 15.28 -10.53 0.27
N PRO A 97 15.47 -11.59 -0.55
CA PRO A 97 16.78 -11.97 -1.01
C PRO A 97 17.44 -10.81 -1.76
N GLN A 98 18.57 -10.34 -1.22
CA GLN A 98 19.34 -9.28 -1.85
C GLN A 98 19.93 -9.80 -3.17
N PRO A 99 19.89 -9.02 -4.26
CA PRO A 99 20.56 -9.41 -5.49
C PRO A 99 22.05 -9.60 -5.20
N LYS A 100 22.57 -10.80 -5.45
CA LYS A 100 24.00 -11.08 -5.31
C LYS A 100 24.71 -10.59 -6.57
N PRO A 101 25.51 -9.52 -6.50
CA PRO A 101 26.23 -9.05 -7.68
C PRO A 101 27.20 -10.15 -8.14
N LEU A 102 27.24 -10.41 -9.45
CA LEU A 102 28.29 -11.23 -10.04
C LEU A 102 29.55 -10.37 -10.10
N VAL A 103 30.65 -10.84 -9.51
CA VAL A 103 31.93 -10.11 -9.48
C VAL A 103 33.04 -11.07 -9.86
N LEU A 104 33.89 -10.67 -10.81
CA LEU A 104 35.16 -11.32 -11.08
C LEU A 104 36.22 -10.72 -10.16
N ILE A 105 36.88 -11.58 -9.39
CA ILE A 105 37.94 -11.20 -8.46
C ILE A 105 39.27 -11.68 -9.06
N PHE A 106 40.28 -10.82 -9.08
CA PHE A 106 41.61 -11.16 -9.56
C PHE A 106 42.69 -10.59 -8.64
N ARG A 107 43.90 -11.14 -8.74
CA ARG A 107 45.12 -10.58 -8.13
C ARG A 107 46.12 -10.25 -9.21
N ALA A 108 46.77 -9.10 -9.09
CA ALA A 108 47.85 -8.69 -9.98
C ALA A 108 49.18 -8.85 -9.26
N ILE A 109 50.15 -9.42 -9.96
CA ILE A 109 51.49 -9.70 -9.45
C ILE A 109 52.49 -9.07 -10.43
N ASP A 110 53.53 -8.45 -9.89
CA ASP A 110 54.66 -7.97 -10.65
C ASP A 110 55.46 -9.17 -11.16
N SER A 111 55.67 -9.27 -12.47
CA SER A 111 56.34 -10.42 -13.08
C SER A 111 57.84 -10.50 -12.77
N GLU A 112 58.49 -9.38 -12.41
CA GLU A 112 59.92 -9.33 -12.11
C GLU A 112 60.18 -9.62 -10.64
N THR A 113 59.37 -9.04 -9.74
CA THR A 113 59.58 -9.18 -8.29
C THR A 113 58.73 -10.26 -7.62
N ALA A 114 57.72 -10.77 -8.34
CA ALA A 114 56.67 -11.65 -7.80
C ALA A 114 55.86 -11.02 -6.64
N GLU A 115 55.97 -9.71 -6.43
CA GLU A 115 55.23 -8.99 -5.40
C GLU A 115 53.81 -8.61 -5.87
N TRP A 116 52.89 -8.48 -4.92
CA TRP A 116 51.52 -8.08 -5.24
C TRP A 116 51.48 -6.60 -5.63
N ILE A 117 50.84 -6.32 -6.76
CA ILE A 117 50.61 -4.96 -7.20
C ILE A 117 49.44 -4.41 -6.40
N THR A 118 49.72 -3.57 -5.42
CA THR A 118 48.68 -2.92 -4.60
C THR A 118 48.42 -1.50 -5.07
N ASN A 119 47.24 -0.96 -4.75
CA ASN A 119 46.92 0.46 -4.96
C ASN A 119 47.06 0.99 -6.41
N ARG A 120 47.17 0.11 -7.41
CA ARG A 120 47.36 0.50 -8.80
C ARG A 120 46.03 0.64 -9.53
N LYS A 121 45.93 1.66 -10.38
CA LYS A 121 44.76 1.83 -11.25
C LYS A 121 44.77 0.79 -12.37
N TYR A 122 43.61 0.27 -12.70
CA TYR A 122 43.37 -0.57 -13.87
C TYR A 122 42.12 -0.09 -14.60
N ILE A 123 42.07 -0.38 -15.89
CA ILE A 123 40.90 -0.18 -16.73
C ILE A 123 40.33 -1.57 -17.01
N GLY A 124 39.11 -1.83 -16.53
CA GLY A 124 38.33 -3.00 -16.89
C GLY A 124 37.42 -2.67 -18.07
N ARG A 125 37.41 -3.51 -19.09
CA ARG A 125 36.46 -3.42 -20.22
C ARG A 125 35.45 -4.55 -20.11
N LEU A 126 34.17 -4.20 -20.11
CA LEU A 126 33.02 -5.10 -20.02
C LEU A 126 32.15 -4.89 -21.24
N ASP A 127 32.11 -5.87 -22.14
CA ASP A 127 31.30 -5.82 -23.38
C ASP A 127 31.47 -4.50 -24.18
N GLY A 128 32.68 -3.91 -24.13
CA GLY A 128 33.04 -2.65 -24.81
C GLY A 128 32.94 -1.38 -23.96
N ALA A 129 32.30 -1.42 -22.79
CA ALA A 129 32.29 -0.32 -21.84
C ALA A 129 33.55 -0.34 -20.95
N GLU A 130 34.20 0.81 -20.77
CA GLU A 130 35.37 0.93 -19.92
C GLU A 130 35.00 1.46 -18.52
N ASP A 131 35.61 0.89 -17.49
CA ASP A 131 35.51 1.36 -16.11
C ASP A 131 36.91 1.41 -15.47
N SER A 132 37.24 2.54 -14.85
CA SER A 132 38.54 2.74 -14.20
C SER A 132 38.42 2.51 -12.71
N ARG A 133 39.21 1.55 -12.20
CA ARG A 133 39.18 1.12 -10.81
C ARG A 133 40.60 1.04 -10.25
N LYS A 134 40.70 0.80 -8.95
CA LYS A 134 41.95 0.68 -8.22
C LYS A 134 42.02 -0.69 -7.55
N ILE A 135 43.17 -1.35 -7.65
CA ILE A 135 43.48 -2.54 -6.86
C ILE A 135 43.59 -2.12 -5.39
N ASP A 136 43.03 -2.92 -4.49
CA ASP A 136 43.06 -2.61 -3.06
C ASP A 136 44.46 -2.75 -2.44
N SER A 137 44.54 -2.55 -1.13
CA SER A 137 45.78 -2.68 -0.36
C SER A 137 46.27 -4.12 -0.23
N GLU A 138 45.44 -5.11 -0.52
CA GLU A 138 45.78 -6.54 -0.47
C GLU A 138 46.12 -7.10 -1.86
N GLY A 139 46.17 -6.25 -2.89
CA GLY A 139 46.49 -6.67 -4.25
C GLY A 139 45.31 -7.28 -5.00
N VAL A 140 44.07 -7.07 -4.53
CA VAL A 140 42.85 -7.64 -5.10
C VAL A 140 42.08 -6.59 -5.92
N GLY A 141 41.72 -6.98 -7.14
CA GLY A 141 40.87 -6.21 -8.04
C GLY A 141 39.48 -6.85 -8.21
N TYR A 142 38.47 -6.00 -8.42
CA TYR A 142 37.07 -6.40 -8.50
C TYR A 142 36.41 -5.85 -9.77
N ILE A 143 35.89 -6.74 -10.62
CA ILE A 143 35.17 -6.37 -11.84
C ILE A 143 33.72 -6.85 -11.72
N PRO A 144 32.74 -5.96 -11.55
CA PRO A 144 31.33 -6.36 -11.54
C PRO A 144 30.93 -6.84 -12.93
N LEU A 145 30.27 -7.99 -13.00
CA LEU A 145 29.84 -8.61 -14.25
C LEU A 145 28.34 -8.40 -14.45
N PRO A 146 27.90 -7.90 -15.62
CA PRO A 146 26.47 -7.80 -15.93
C PRO A 146 25.84 -9.18 -16.17
N SER A 147 26.63 -10.18 -16.56
CA SER A 147 26.19 -11.56 -16.73
C SER A 147 27.37 -12.55 -16.64
N LYS A 148 27.08 -13.85 -16.46
CA LYS A 148 28.11 -14.91 -16.45
C LYS A 148 28.84 -15.10 -17.79
N ARG A 149 28.37 -14.49 -18.89
CA ARG A 149 28.96 -14.62 -20.24
C ARG A 149 29.61 -13.33 -20.75
N ALA A 150 29.69 -12.29 -19.90
CA ALA A 150 30.29 -11.02 -20.27
C ALA A 150 31.75 -11.20 -20.69
N LYS A 151 32.15 -10.52 -21.77
CA LYS A 151 33.56 -10.50 -22.18
C LYS A 151 34.29 -9.47 -21.35
N VAL A 152 35.34 -9.91 -20.65
CA VAL A 152 36.16 -9.07 -19.79
C VAL A 152 37.55 -8.96 -20.38
N SER A 153 38.07 -7.74 -20.51
CA SER A 153 39.50 -7.50 -20.66
C SER A 153 39.94 -6.45 -19.65
N MET A 154 41.22 -6.45 -19.29
CA MET A 154 41.76 -5.47 -18.37
C MET A 154 43.16 -5.05 -18.79
N SER A 155 43.50 -3.81 -18.45
CA SER A 155 44.86 -3.29 -18.59
C SER A 155 45.21 -2.48 -17.36
N LEU A 156 46.39 -2.72 -16.79
CA LEU A 156 46.93 -1.85 -15.76
C LEU A 156 47.28 -0.50 -16.38
N VAL A 157 46.97 0.58 -15.66
CA VAL A 157 47.38 1.91 -16.10
C VAL A 157 48.87 2.06 -15.78
N GLY A 158 49.65 2.34 -16.83
CA GLY A 158 51.07 2.68 -16.73
C GLY A 158 51.26 3.88 -15.81
N SER A 159 52.33 3.83 -15.03
CA SER A 159 52.83 4.92 -14.19
C SER A 159 53.86 5.68 -14.97
#